data_AF-A0A2G6J1P7-F1
#
_entry.id   AF-A0A2G6J1P7-F1
#
_cell.length_a   1.000
_cell.length_b   1.000
_cell.length_c   1.000
_cell.angle_alpha   90.00
_cell.angle_beta   90.00
_cell.angle_gamma   90.00
#
_symmetry.space_group_name_H-M   'P 1'
#
loop_
_entity.id
_entity.type
_entity.pdbx_description
1 polymer ?
#
loop_
_entity_poly.entity_id
_entity_poly.type
_entity_poly.pdbx_seq_one_letter_code
_entity_poly.pdbx_strand_id
1 'polypeptide(L)'
;MAAWSDMDLAEAERDSVLTLALDLAHDEADVALAKRWLRQGPPDLDPYDIPREHRQLFLDTFVRVVQADGRIDPEESEALRLIRELVG
;
A
#
# COMPACT_ATOMS: atom_id res chain seq x y z
N MET A 1 -8.39 -15.85 1.88
CA MET A 1 -9.33 -15.17 2.80
C MET A 1 -8.63 -13.88 3.16
N ALA A 2 -9.08 -12.81 2.52
CA ALA A 2 -8.29 -11.63 2.20
C ALA A 2 -7.80 -10.90 3.46
N ALA A 3 -6.53 -10.49 3.44
CA ALA A 3 -5.93 -9.57 4.42
C ALA A 3 -6.61 -8.19 4.48
N TRP A 4 -7.62 -7.95 3.64
CA TRP A 4 -8.40 -6.71 3.59
C TRP A 4 -9.59 -6.68 4.55
N SER A 5 -9.97 -7.80 5.18
CA SER A 5 -11.24 -7.85 5.93
C SER A 5 -11.25 -7.08 7.24
N ASP A 6 -10.10 -6.62 7.74
CA ASP A 6 -9.97 -5.94 9.03
C ASP A 6 -9.46 -4.50 8.97
N MET A 7 -9.38 -3.88 7.77
CA MET A 7 -8.73 -2.57 7.60
C MET A 7 -9.51 -1.40 8.22
N ASP A 8 -9.26 -1.17 9.50
CA ASP A 8 -9.50 0.09 10.19
C ASP A 8 -8.40 1.12 9.81
N LEU A 9 -8.23 1.37 8.50
CA LEU A 9 -7.29 2.37 8.00
C LEU A 9 -7.61 3.71 8.66
N ALA A 10 -6.63 4.27 9.37
CA ALA A 10 -6.75 5.60 9.92
C ALA A 10 -6.88 6.63 8.77
N GLU A 11 -7.56 7.73 9.04
CA GLU A 11 -7.73 8.82 8.07
C GLU A 11 -6.38 9.33 7.53
N ALA A 12 -5.37 9.40 8.40
CA ALA A 12 -4.01 9.81 8.06
C ALA A 12 -3.29 8.87 7.08
N GLU A 13 -3.54 7.56 7.16
CA GLU A 13 -2.95 6.57 6.25
C GLU A 13 -3.59 6.66 4.86
N ARG A 14 -4.91 6.84 4.81
CA ARG A 14 -5.64 7.05 3.55
C ARG A 14 -5.13 8.30 2.82
N ASP A 15 -4.95 9.39 3.54
CA ASP A 15 -4.44 10.64 2.98
C ASP A 15 -3.00 10.50 2.47
N SER A 16 -2.18 9.71 3.16
CA SER A 16 -0.81 9.42 2.74
C SER A 16 -0.76 8.60 1.44
N VAL A 17 -1.58 7.54 1.34
CA VAL A 17 -1.71 6.76 0.10
C VAL A 17 -2.25 7.61 -1.04
N LEU A 18 -3.23 8.48 -0.77
CA LEU A 18 -3.80 9.35 -1.79
C LEU A 18 -2.79 10.37 -2.31
N THR A 19 -2.01 10.98 -1.42
CA THR A 19 -0.93 11.91 -1.79
C THR A 19 0.09 11.23 -2.67
N LEU A 20 0.52 10.02 -2.27
CA LEU A 20 1.46 9.26 -3.06
C LEU A 20 0.87 8.83 -4.42
N ALA A 21 -0.40 8.42 -4.47
CA ALA A 21 -1.06 8.11 -5.73
C ALA A 21 -1.08 9.33 -6.67
N LEU A 22 -1.27 10.54 -6.14
CA LEU A 22 -1.20 11.78 -6.91
C LEU A 22 0.24 12.08 -7.39
N ASP A 23 1.25 11.79 -6.57
CA ASP A 23 2.66 12.02 -6.92
C ASP A 23 3.18 11.02 -7.96
N LEU A 24 2.67 9.79 -7.97
CA LEU A 24 3.11 8.71 -8.86
C LEU A 24 2.25 8.55 -10.12
N ALA A 25 0.95 8.88 -10.07
CA ALA A 25 0.05 8.72 -11.19
C ALA A 25 0.36 9.72 -12.31
N HIS A 26 0.43 9.21 -13.53
CA HIS A 26 0.63 10.03 -14.72
C HIS A 26 -0.71 10.35 -15.43
N ASP A 27 -1.82 9.77 -14.96
CA ASP A 27 -3.19 10.07 -15.42
C ASP A 27 -4.23 10.13 -14.27
N GLU A 28 -5.42 10.67 -14.58
CA GLU A 28 -6.54 10.78 -13.62
C GLU A 28 -7.23 9.45 -13.32
N ALA A 29 -7.11 8.45 -14.20
CA ALA A 29 -7.71 7.13 -14.04
C ALA A 29 -7.00 6.30 -12.96
N ASP A 30 -5.68 6.41 -12.86
CA ASP A 30 -4.84 5.80 -11.83
C ASP A 30 -5.19 6.35 -10.43
N VAL A 31 -5.39 7.66 -10.32
CA VAL A 31 -5.85 8.31 -9.07
C VAL A 31 -7.26 7.85 -8.70
N ALA A 32 -8.16 7.73 -9.68
CA ALA A 32 -9.51 7.22 -9.46
C ALA A 32 -9.53 5.75 -9.00
N LEU A 33 -8.62 4.94 -9.55
CA LEU A 33 -8.42 3.55 -9.16
C LEU A 33 -7.92 3.45 -7.71
N ALA A 34 -6.89 4.23 -7.35
CA ALA A 34 -6.39 4.31 -5.97
C ALA A 34 -7.49 4.72 -4.98
N LYS A 35 -8.29 5.76 -5.31
CA LYS A 35 -9.45 6.19 -4.51
C LYS A 35 -10.52 5.10 -4.37
N ARG A 36 -10.69 4.26 -5.38
CA ARG A 36 -11.62 3.12 -5.31
C ARG A 36 -11.08 2.05 -4.38
N TRP A 37 -9.80 1.71 -4.49
CA TRP A 37 -9.14 0.72 -3.64
C TRP A 37 -9.09 1.15 -2.17
N LEU A 38 -8.86 2.43 -1.89
CA LEU A 38 -8.94 2.97 -0.53
C LEU A 38 -10.33 2.85 0.12
N ARG A 39 -11.40 2.69 -0.68
CA ARG A 39 -12.78 2.57 -0.19
C ARG A 39 -13.31 1.14 -0.15
N GLN A 40 -12.88 0.30 -1.10
CA GLN A 40 -13.46 -1.03 -1.34
C GLN A 40 -12.45 -2.16 -1.10
N GLY A 41 -11.18 -1.80 -0.93
CA GLY A 41 -10.05 -2.67 -1.17
C GLY A 41 -9.70 -2.84 -2.65
N PRO A 42 -8.41 -2.98 -3.00
CA PRO A 42 -7.95 -3.55 -4.24
C PRO A 42 -8.40 -5.01 -4.33
N PRO A 43 -8.37 -5.56 -5.56
CA PRO A 43 -8.47 -6.99 -5.74
C PRO A 43 -7.39 -7.74 -4.96
N ASP A 44 -7.56 -9.05 -4.77
CA ASP A 44 -6.48 -9.92 -4.34
C ASP A 44 -5.30 -9.72 -5.30
N LEU A 45 -4.23 -9.11 -4.79
CA LEU A 45 -3.01 -8.82 -5.51
C LEU A 45 -1.97 -9.84 -5.10
N ASP A 46 -1.44 -10.62 -6.06
CA ASP A 46 -0.26 -11.44 -5.80
C ASP A 46 0.95 -10.49 -5.72
N PRO A 47 1.68 -10.44 -4.59
CA PRO A 47 2.84 -9.58 -4.48
C PRO A 47 3.97 -9.92 -5.48
N TYR A 48 3.97 -11.13 -6.07
CA TYR A 48 4.87 -11.50 -7.17
C TYR A 48 4.51 -10.85 -8.51
N ASP A 49 3.27 -10.37 -8.68
CA ASP A 49 2.83 -9.64 -9.87
C ASP A 49 3.43 -8.22 -9.94
N ILE A 50 3.99 -7.72 -8.84
CA ILE A 50 4.70 -6.43 -8.82
C ILE A 50 5.99 -6.57 -9.66
N PRO A 51 6.16 -5.77 -10.74
CA PRO A 51 7.36 -5.79 -11.56
C PRO A 51 8.61 -5.59 -10.70
N ARG A 52 9.67 -6.35 -10.98
CA ARG A 52 10.88 -6.38 -10.13
C ARG A 52 11.48 -4.99 -9.96
N GLU A 53 11.46 -4.18 -11.02
CA GLU A 53 11.89 -2.78 -11.04
C GLU A 53 11.09 -1.86 -10.09
N HIS A 54 9.85 -2.22 -9.76
CA HIS A 54 8.95 -1.42 -8.92
C HIS A 54 8.89 -1.90 -7.47
N ARG A 55 9.41 -3.09 -7.14
CA ARG A 55 9.32 -3.66 -5.78
C ARG A 55 10.02 -2.81 -4.72
N GLN A 56 11.16 -2.20 -5.06
CA GLN A 56 11.85 -1.29 -4.14
C GLN A 56 11.03 -0.04 -3.88
N LEU A 57 10.46 0.57 -4.93
CA LEU A 57 9.58 1.74 -4.81
C LEU A 57 8.34 1.40 -3.98
N PHE A 58 7.77 0.22 -4.18
CA PHE A 58 6.63 -0.28 -3.41
C PHE A 58 6.98 -0.45 -1.92
N LEU A 59 8.14 -1.07 -1.60
CA LEU A 59 8.60 -1.21 -0.21
C LEU A 59 8.83 0.15 0.46
N ASP A 60 9.54 1.06 -0.21
CA ASP A 60 9.85 2.39 0.33
C ASP A 60 8.57 3.19 0.60
N THR A 61 7.60 3.06 -0.30
CA THR A 61 6.27 3.65 -0.16
C THR A 61 5.51 3.05 1.02
N PHE A 62 5.45 1.72 1.10
CA PHE A 62 4.71 1.03 2.16
C PHE A 62 5.25 1.39 3.53
N VAL A 63 6.58 1.46 3.68
CA VAL A 63 7.25 1.93 4.90
C VAL A 63 6.82 3.36 5.26
N ARG A 64 6.71 4.27 4.29
CA ARG A 64 6.27 5.65 4.56
C ARG A 64 4.83 5.73 5.05
N VAL A 65 3.94 4.90 4.49
CA VAL A 65 2.52 4.87 4.87
C VAL A 65 2.35 4.34 6.29
N VAL A 66 2.94 3.17 6.57
CA VAL A 66 2.90 2.53 7.90
C VAL A 66 3.56 3.41 8.97
N GLN A 67 4.58 4.20 8.64
CA GLN A 67 5.21 5.10 9.60
C GLN A 67 4.45 6.42 9.84
N ALA A 68 3.39 6.71 9.06
CA ALA A 68 2.74 8.02 9.07
C ALA A 68 2.02 8.33 10.39
N ASP A 69 1.52 7.32 11.10
CA ASP A 69 0.82 7.47 12.38
C ASP A 69 1.75 7.31 13.62
N GLY A 70 3.03 6.98 13.38
CA GLY A 70 4.05 6.80 14.40
C GLY A 70 4.00 5.47 15.16
N ARG A 71 3.17 4.51 14.72
CA ARG A 71 3.09 3.15 15.28
C ARG A 71 3.21 2.13 14.14
N ILE A 72 3.60 0.91 14.50
CA ILE A 72 3.56 -0.23 13.57
C ILE A 72 2.89 -1.35 14.34
N ASP A 73 1.73 -1.78 13.88
CA ASP A 73 1.01 -2.89 14.49
C ASP A 73 1.59 -4.26 14.04
N PRO A 74 1.20 -5.37 14.69
CA PRO A 74 1.71 -6.69 14.34
C PRO A 74 1.40 -7.14 12.91
N GLU A 75 0.28 -6.70 12.33
CA GLU A 75 -0.14 -7.06 10.97
C GLU A 75 0.69 -6.30 9.93
N GLU A 76 0.91 -5.00 10.15
CA GLU A 76 1.80 -4.16 9.35
C GLU A 76 3.25 -4.66 9.42
N SER A 77 3.69 -5.12 10.60
CA SER A 77 5.02 -5.71 10.77
C SER A 77 5.20 -6.99 9.96
N GLU A 78 4.18 -7.85 9.89
CA GLU A 78 4.22 -9.08 9.10
C GLU A 78 4.16 -8.78 7.60
N ALA A 79 3.32 -7.82 7.18
CA ALA A 79 3.28 -7.34 5.81
C ALA A 79 4.63 -6.75 5.38
N LEU A 80 5.27 -5.93 6.22
CA LEU A 80 6.61 -5.39 5.99
C LEU A 80 7.66 -6.51 5.80
N ARG A 81 7.59 -7.57 6.61
CA ARG A 81 8.49 -8.71 6.49
C ARG A 81 8.32 -9.40 5.12
N LEU A 82 7.08 -9.68 4.73
CA LEU A 82 6.76 -10.32 3.45
C LEU A 82 7.19 -9.47 2.26
N ILE A 83 6.96 -8.16 2.29
CA ILE A 83 7.35 -7.26 1.19
C ILE A 83 8.87 -7.17 1.06
N ARG A 84 9.62 -7.18 2.19
CA ARG A 84 11.08 -7.24 2.16
C ARG A 84 11.61 -8.52 1.52
N GLU A 85 10.94 -9.64 1.72
CA GLU A 85 11.30 -10.92 1.07
C GLU A 85 11.09 -10.88 -0.44
N LEU A 86 10.13 -10.11 -0.96
CA LEU A 86 9.88 -9.97 -2.40
C LEU A 86 10.93 -9.13 -3.14
N VAL A 87 11.55 -8.19 -2.41
CA VAL A 87 12.63 -7.34 -2.93
C VAL A 87 13.96 -8.11 -2.97
N GLY A 88 14.13 -9.10 -2.08
CA GLY A 88 15.32 -9.97 -1.95
C GLY A 88 15.55 -10.91 -3.13
#